data_AF-A0A2E1HC99-F1
#
_entry.id   AF-A0A2E1HC99-F1
#
_cell.length_a   1.000
_cell.length_b   1.000
_cell.length_c   1.000
_cell.angle_alpha   90.00
_cell.angle_beta   90.00
_cell.angle_gamma   90.00
#
_symmetry.space_group_name_H-M   'P 1'
#
loop_
_entity.id
_entity.type
_entity.pdbx_description
1 polymer ?
#
loop_
_entity_poly.entity_id
_entity_poly.type
_entity_poly.pdbx_seq_one_letter_code
_entity_poly.pdbx_strand_id
1 'polypeptide(L)'
;MNVVPRLLTVICLVATCSACTSGAFGDASLATGGVSGGAAPGASQMPSPTEIAYAGQTARMIFRSKDVERSAGFATIDTDGYGLCLRAPGKGPALLVFSQRLMDDAVSQVDDASEIRRRPADTIPCQGGGVAWIRA
;
A
#
# COMPACT_ATOMS: atom_id res chain seq x y z
N MET A 1 36.63 42.54 -3.51
CA MET A 1 36.52 42.86 -2.07
C MET A 1 35.50 41.87 -1.51
N ASN A 2 35.82 40.60 -1.29
CA ASN A 2 36.46 40.03 -0.10
C ASN A 2 36.03 40.73 1.19
N VAL A 3 35.21 40.07 2.01
CA VAL A 3 35.50 39.56 3.37
C VAL A 3 34.18 39.36 4.13
N VAL A 4 33.82 38.10 4.38
CA VAL A 4 33.06 37.61 5.56
C VAL A 4 34.14 37.28 6.60
N PRO A 5 34.08 37.69 7.90
CA PRO A 5 33.39 36.86 8.92
C PRO A 5 33.00 37.56 10.25
N ARG A 6 32.20 36.87 11.09
CA ARG A 6 32.41 36.56 12.53
C ARG A 6 31.06 36.20 13.19
N LEU A 7 30.80 34.98 13.67
CA LEU A 7 31.35 34.25 14.84
C LEU A 7 31.23 35.02 16.17
N LEU A 8 30.21 34.67 16.97
CA LEU A 8 30.22 34.65 18.44
C LEU A 8 29.10 33.67 18.89
N THR A 9 29.41 32.47 19.43
CA THR A 9 29.72 32.13 20.85
C THR A 9 28.46 31.53 21.51
N VAL A 10 28.29 30.20 21.65
CA VAL A 10 28.97 29.21 22.52
C VAL A 10 28.37 29.15 23.95
N ILE A 11 27.76 27.98 24.23
CA ILE A 11 27.69 27.19 25.50
C ILE A 11 26.67 27.55 26.59
N CYS A 12 25.81 26.54 26.89
CA CYS A 12 25.56 25.94 28.23
C CYS A 12 24.67 24.70 28.01
N LEU A 13 25.15 23.45 27.94
CA LEU A 13 25.73 22.60 29.00
C LEU A 13 24.82 22.47 30.23
N VAL A 14 23.89 21.51 30.18
CA VAL A 14 23.37 20.87 31.40
C VAL A 14 23.41 19.37 31.19
N ALA A 15 24.39 18.77 31.86
CA ALA A 15 24.53 17.34 32.04
C ALA A 15 23.62 16.90 33.19
N THR A 16 22.81 15.87 32.97
CA THR A 16 22.29 15.03 34.05
C THR A 16 22.68 13.58 33.77
N CYS A 17 23.85 13.22 34.28
CA CYS A 17 24.25 11.85 34.52
C CYS A 17 23.56 11.37 35.80
N SER A 18 22.85 10.24 35.79
CA SER A 18 22.83 9.25 36.89
C SER A 18 21.84 8.14 36.61
N ALA A 19 22.36 6.97 36.25
CA ALA A 19 22.11 5.67 36.88
C ALA A 19 22.32 4.54 35.86
N CYS A 20 23.58 4.11 35.74
CA CYS A 20 23.96 2.79 35.25
C CYS A 20 23.53 1.75 36.30
N THR A 21 22.44 1.01 36.03
CA THR A 21 22.24 -0.29 36.66
C THR A 21 22.70 -1.35 35.67
N SER A 22 23.79 -2.02 36.03
CA SER A 22 24.37 -3.15 35.31
C SER A 22 23.44 -4.35 35.47
N GLY A 23 22.69 -4.69 34.42
CA GLY A 23 21.97 -5.95 34.26
C GLY A 23 22.65 -6.77 33.18
N ALA A 24 22.94 -8.03 33.49
CA ALA A 24 23.82 -8.92 32.77
C ALA A 24 23.37 -9.25 31.32
N PHE A 25 24.39 -9.59 30.54
CA PHE A 25 24.42 -9.97 29.13
C PHE A 25 23.47 -11.13 28.83
N GLY A 26 22.51 -10.90 27.94
CA GLY A 26 21.63 -11.90 27.36
C GLY A 26 21.31 -11.51 25.91
N ASP A 27 21.70 -12.40 25.00
CA ASP A 27 21.57 -12.44 23.56
C ASP A 27 20.47 -11.58 22.88
N ALA A 28 20.91 -10.85 21.85
CA ALA A 28 20.19 -10.41 20.65
C ALA A 28 18.65 -10.59 20.57
N SER A 29 17.92 -9.46 20.58
CA SER A 29 16.98 -9.14 19.48
C SER A 29 16.39 -7.75 19.65
N LEU A 30 16.70 -6.89 18.68
CA LEU A 30 15.99 -5.64 18.41
C LEU A 30 14.56 -5.98 17.99
N ALA A 31 13.65 -6.16 18.94
CA ALA A 31 12.23 -6.03 18.68
C ALA A 31 11.87 -4.54 18.77
N THR A 32 12.18 -3.81 17.70
CA THR A 32 11.58 -2.52 17.42
C THR A 32 10.07 -2.71 17.51
N GLY A 33 9.43 -2.03 18.47
CA GLY A 33 8.00 -1.91 18.58
C GLY A 33 7.45 -1.25 17.31
N GLY A 34 7.22 -2.07 16.29
CA GLY A 34 6.40 -1.73 15.15
C GLY A 34 4.97 -1.64 15.64
N VAL A 35 4.48 -0.41 15.77
CA VAL A 35 3.06 -0.09 15.72
C VAL A 35 2.43 -0.96 14.64
N SER A 36 1.70 -1.98 15.07
CA SER A 36 0.85 -2.78 14.20
C SER A 36 -0.30 -1.87 13.80
N GLY A 37 -0.09 -1.10 12.72
CA GLY A 37 -1.17 -0.49 11.98
C GLY A 37 -2.14 -1.60 11.59
N GLY A 38 -3.42 -1.39 11.91
CA GLY A 38 -4.46 -2.41 11.91
C GLY A 38 -4.45 -3.27 10.65
N ALA A 39 -3.90 -4.47 10.78
CA ALA A 39 -4.20 -5.56 9.88
C ALA A 39 -5.63 -6.00 10.23
N ALA A 40 -6.60 -5.67 9.38
CA ALA A 40 -7.88 -6.36 9.41
C ALA A 40 -7.62 -7.87 9.27
N PRO A 41 -7.89 -8.70 10.28
CA PRO A 41 -7.69 -10.13 10.18
C PRO A 41 -8.91 -10.77 9.49
N GLY A 42 -8.70 -11.54 8.43
CA GLY A 42 -9.63 -12.63 8.07
C GLY A 42 -10.36 -12.59 6.73
N ALA A 43 -9.91 -11.82 5.74
CA ALA A 43 -10.32 -12.04 4.36
C ALA A 43 -9.16 -12.69 3.59
N SER A 44 -9.44 -13.76 2.84
CA SER A 44 -8.46 -14.38 1.94
C SER A 44 -7.72 -13.27 1.17
N GLN A 45 -6.40 -13.18 1.32
CA GLN A 45 -5.57 -12.21 0.60
C GLN A 45 -5.66 -12.38 -0.92
N MET A 46 -6.22 -13.51 -1.36
CA MET A 46 -6.49 -13.79 -2.75
C MET A 46 -7.90 -13.35 -3.15
N PRO A 47 -8.02 -12.75 -4.35
CA PRO A 47 -9.32 -12.43 -4.93
C PRO A 47 -10.09 -13.71 -5.30
N SER A 48 -11.41 -13.67 -5.13
CA SER A 48 -12.34 -14.72 -5.54
C SER A 48 -12.45 -14.79 -7.07
N PRO A 49 -12.94 -15.90 -7.64
CA PRO A 49 -13.18 -15.99 -9.08
C PRO A 49 -14.05 -14.85 -9.63
N THR A 50 -15.05 -14.42 -8.86
CA THR A 50 -15.97 -13.33 -9.23
C THR A 50 -15.26 -11.97 -9.24
N GLU A 51 -14.42 -11.69 -8.23
CA GLU A 51 -13.57 -10.49 -8.16
C GLU A 51 -12.56 -10.45 -9.33
N ILE A 52 -11.99 -11.61 -9.68
CA ILE A 52 -11.08 -11.76 -10.82
C ILE A 52 -11.79 -11.44 -12.14
N ALA A 53 -12.97 -12.02 -12.36
CA ALA A 53 -13.75 -11.79 -13.58
C ALA A 53 -14.17 -10.32 -13.69
N TYR A 54 -14.64 -9.74 -12.60
CA TYR A 54 -15.02 -8.33 -12.51
C TYR A 54 -13.81 -7.41 -12.81
N ALA A 55 -12.66 -7.67 -12.19
CA ALA A 55 -11.43 -6.92 -12.43
C ALA A 55 -10.98 -6.99 -13.89
N GLY A 56 -11.05 -8.17 -14.51
CA GLY A 56 -10.71 -8.37 -15.92
C GLY A 56 -11.62 -7.59 -16.87
N GLN A 57 -12.95 -7.67 -16.67
CA GLN A 57 -13.91 -6.89 -17.46
C GLN A 57 -13.70 -5.38 -17.29
N THR A 58 -13.52 -4.94 -16.04
CA THR A 58 -13.27 -3.55 -15.69
C THR A 58 -11.97 -3.04 -16.33
N ALA A 59 -10.88 -3.79 -16.26
CA ALA A 59 -9.61 -3.42 -16.88
C ALA A 59 -9.74 -3.26 -18.41
N ARG A 60 -10.45 -4.17 -19.09
CA ARG A 60 -10.68 -4.10 -20.54
C ARG A 60 -11.46 -2.85 -20.92
N MET A 61 -12.47 -2.49 -20.12
CA MET A 61 -13.27 -1.27 -20.30
C MET A 61 -12.44 0.00 -20.05
N ILE A 62 -11.67 0.02 -18.96
CA ILE A 62 -10.81 1.13 -18.54
C ILE A 62 -9.73 1.45 -19.58
N PHE A 63 -9.00 0.42 -20.03
CA PHE A 63 -7.82 0.57 -20.88
C PHE A 63 -8.13 0.43 -22.36
N ARG A 64 -9.33 -0.05 -22.72
CA ARG A 64 -9.73 -0.39 -24.10
C ARG A 64 -8.72 -1.35 -24.77
N SER A 65 -8.25 -2.34 -24.03
CA SER A 65 -7.23 -3.31 -24.45
C SER A 65 -7.66 -4.74 -24.13
N LYS A 66 -7.19 -5.71 -24.92
CA LYS A 66 -7.31 -7.15 -24.64
C LYS A 66 -6.13 -7.70 -23.84
N ASP A 67 -5.00 -6.99 -23.83
CA ASP A 67 -3.79 -7.32 -23.08
C ASP A 67 -3.81 -6.59 -21.75
N VAL A 68 -4.74 -6.97 -20.89
CA VAL A 68 -4.84 -6.42 -19.52
C VAL A 68 -4.24 -7.39 -18.52
N GLU A 69 -3.65 -6.84 -17.48
CA GLU A 69 -3.08 -7.58 -16.37
C GLU A 69 -3.60 -7.02 -15.05
N ARG A 70 -3.67 -7.88 -14.04
CA ARG A 70 -4.02 -7.53 -12.67
C ARG A 70 -2.95 -8.02 -11.69
N SER A 71 -2.96 -7.50 -10.47
CA SER A 71 -2.18 -8.08 -9.38
C SER A 71 -2.70 -9.49 -9.03
N ALA A 72 -1.77 -10.37 -8.62
CA ALA A 72 -2.08 -11.73 -8.21
C ALA A 72 -2.98 -11.78 -6.96
N GLY A 73 -2.69 -10.91 -5.99
CA GLY A 73 -3.45 -10.71 -4.77
C GLY A 73 -3.88 -9.26 -4.60
N PHE A 74 -4.54 -8.98 -3.48
CA PHE A 74 -4.90 -7.62 -3.12
C PHE A 74 -3.66 -6.79 -2.77
N ALA A 75 -3.64 -5.54 -3.26
CA ALA A 75 -2.68 -4.53 -2.87
C ALA A 75 -3.03 -3.97 -1.50
N THR A 76 -2.01 -3.68 -0.69
CA THR A 76 -2.16 -2.94 0.56
C THR A 76 -2.54 -1.50 0.23
N ILE A 77 -3.65 -1.02 0.79
CA ILE A 77 -4.20 0.31 0.57
C ILE A 77 -4.55 0.95 1.92
N ASP A 78 -4.47 2.28 2.01
CA ASP A 78 -4.66 3.03 3.27
C ASP A 78 -6.15 3.24 3.66
N THR A 79 -7.05 2.44 3.08
CA THR A 79 -8.51 2.57 3.20
C THR A 79 -9.13 1.24 3.56
N ASP A 80 -10.26 1.28 4.24
CA ASP A 80 -11.09 0.09 4.47
C ASP A 80 -11.55 -0.46 3.11
N GLY A 81 -11.04 -1.63 2.73
CA GLY A 81 -11.35 -2.26 1.46
C GLY A 81 -10.24 -3.14 0.91
N TYR A 82 -10.48 -3.69 -0.28
CA TYR A 82 -9.59 -4.61 -0.98
C TYR A 82 -9.22 -4.03 -2.34
N GLY A 83 -7.93 -3.76 -2.57
CA GLY A 83 -7.46 -3.16 -3.82
C GLY A 83 -6.89 -4.18 -4.78
N LEU A 84 -7.27 -4.16 -6.06
CA LEU A 84 -6.53 -4.86 -7.13
C LEU A 84 -5.87 -3.85 -8.05
N CYS A 85 -4.58 -4.03 -8.28
CA CYS A 85 -3.86 -3.24 -9.26
C CYS A 85 -4.16 -3.77 -10.65
N LEU A 86 -4.42 -2.88 -11.60
CA LEU A 86 -4.71 -3.16 -13.00
C LEU A 86 -3.71 -2.41 -13.87
N ARG A 87 -3.27 -3.03 -14.97
CA ARG A 87 -2.44 -2.37 -15.96
C ARG A 87 -2.70 -2.89 -17.37
N ALA A 88 -2.21 -2.15 -18.35
CA ALA A 88 -2.11 -2.58 -19.74
C ALA A 88 -0.79 -2.03 -20.33
N PRO A 89 -0.19 -2.70 -21.32
CA PRO A 89 1.03 -2.21 -21.97
C PRO A 89 0.87 -0.78 -22.51
N GLY A 90 1.85 0.08 -22.23
CA GLY A 90 1.85 1.47 -22.67
C GLY A 90 0.78 2.36 -22.02
N LYS A 91 0.11 1.88 -20.96
CA LYS A 91 -0.85 2.64 -20.15
C LYS A 91 -0.37 2.74 -18.70
N GLY A 92 -0.74 3.82 -18.02
CA GLY A 92 -0.53 3.93 -16.58
C GLY A 92 -1.36 2.91 -15.79
N PRO A 93 -0.95 2.55 -14.56
CA PRO A 93 -1.71 1.64 -13.72
C PRO A 93 -3.03 2.28 -13.27
N ALA A 94 -3.97 1.43 -12.89
CA ALA A 94 -5.19 1.80 -12.18
C ALA A 94 -5.33 0.92 -10.93
N LEU A 95 -5.97 1.45 -9.90
CA LEU A 95 -6.30 0.72 -8.69
C LEU A 95 -7.82 0.55 -8.64
N LEU A 96 -8.29 -0.70 -8.61
CA LEU A 96 -9.70 -1.04 -8.40
C LEU A 96 -9.89 -1.38 -6.92
N VAL A 97 -10.69 -0.60 -6.21
CA VAL A 97 -10.93 -0.78 -4.77
C VAL A 97 -12.31 -1.33 -4.57
N PHE A 98 -12.44 -2.46 -3.87
CA PHE A 98 -13.70 -3.00 -3.41
C PHE A 98 -13.93 -2.62 -1.94
N SER A 99 -15.05 -1.99 -1.63
CA SER A 99 -15.48 -1.66 -0.27
C SER A 99 -15.90 -2.90 0.54
N GLN A 100 -16.37 -3.95 -0.15
CA GLN A 100 -16.73 -5.25 0.41
C GLN A 100 -16.36 -6.37 -0.57
N ARG A 101 -16.24 -7.60 -0.07
CA ARG A 101 -15.94 -8.77 -0.92
C ARG A 101 -17.11 -9.06 -1.86
N LEU A 102 -16.81 -9.34 -3.13
CA LEU A 102 -17.84 -9.80 -4.07
C LEU A 102 -17.98 -11.31 -3.92
N MET A 103 -19.09 -11.73 -3.33
CA MET A 103 -19.53 -13.13 -3.25
C MET A 103 -20.55 -13.40 -4.36
N ASP A 104 -20.77 -14.67 -4.73
CA ASP A 104 -21.60 -15.10 -5.86
C ASP A 104 -23.10 -14.72 -5.76
N ASP A 105 -23.50 -14.14 -4.63
CA ASP A 105 -24.86 -13.69 -4.37
C ASP A 105 -25.05 -12.33 -5.06
N ALA A 106 -26.12 -12.18 -5.84
CA ALA A 106 -26.38 -11.04 -6.70
C ALA A 106 -26.19 -9.69 -5.98
N VAL A 107 -25.00 -9.10 -6.13
CA VAL A 107 -24.73 -7.73 -5.70
C VAL A 107 -25.64 -6.82 -6.54
N SER A 108 -26.55 -6.13 -5.86
CA SER A 108 -27.44 -5.14 -6.47
C SER A 108 -26.61 -4.15 -7.29
N GLN A 109 -26.91 -3.99 -8.58
CA GLN A 109 -26.23 -3.02 -9.47
C GLN A 109 -26.33 -1.56 -8.96
N VAL A 110 -27.20 -1.29 -7.98
CA VAL A 110 -27.37 0.05 -7.38
C VAL A 110 -26.31 0.32 -6.30
N ASP A 111 -25.67 -0.72 -5.77
CA ASP A 111 -24.63 -0.64 -4.75
C ASP A 111 -23.27 -0.93 -5.37
N ASP A 112 -22.80 -0.05 -6.27
CA ASP A 112 -21.45 -0.10 -6.85
C ASP A 112 -20.40 -0.07 -5.73
N ALA A 113 -20.12 -1.25 -5.18
CA ALA A 113 -19.20 -1.45 -4.07
C ALA A 113 -17.74 -1.33 -4.51
N SER A 114 -17.47 -0.82 -5.72
CA SER A 114 -16.15 -0.74 -6.30
C SER A 114 -15.85 0.63 -6.90
N GLU A 115 -14.65 1.14 -6.61
CA GLU A 115 -14.15 2.43 -7.05
C GLU A 115 -12.90 2.23 -7.94
N ILE A 116 -12.78 3.00 -9.02
CA ILE A 116 -11.60 2.99 -9.89
C ILE A 116 -10.78 4.26 -9.65
N ARG A 117 -9.57 4.08 -9.13
CA ARG A 117 -8.60 5.16 -8.91
C ARG A 117 -7.51 5.14 -9.96
N ARG A 118 -7.22 6.31 -10.55
CA ARG A 118 -6.20 6.48 -11.61
C ARG A 118 -5.24 7.62 -11.34
N ARG A 119 -5.44 8.39 -10.26
CA ARG A 119 -4.53 9.49 -9.96
C ARG A 119 -3.16 8.89 -9.55
N PRO A 120 -2.05 9.53 -9.90
CA PRO A 120 -0.72 9.01 -9.56
C PRO A 120 -0.56 8.71 -8.07
N ALA A 121 -1.09 9.57 -7.19
CA ALA A 121 -1.05 9.38 -5.73
C ALA A 121 -1.81 8.13 -5.26
N ASP A 122 -2.96 7.82 -5.86
CA ASP A 122 -3.79 6.68 -5.45
C ASP A 122 -3.24 5.34 -5.97
N THR A 123 -2.38 5.40 -6.99
CA THR A 123 -1.82 4.21 -7.65
C THR A 123 -0.40 3.89 -7.19
N ILE A 124 0.12 4.59 -6.17
CA ILE A 124 1.42 4.29 -5.54
C ILE A 124 1.56 2.79 -5.21
N PRO A 125 0.53 2.09 -4.65
CA PRO A 125 0.63 0.65 -4.37
C PRO A 125 0.90 -0.21 -5.62
N CYS A 126 0.55 0.28 -6.81
CA CYS A 126 0.66 -0.43 -8.08
C CYS A 126 1.95 -0.15 -8.85
N GLN A 127 2.78 0.79 -8.38
CA GLN A 127 3.97 1.26 -9.08
C GLN A 127 5.26 0.54 -8.64
N GLY A 128 5.23 -0.22 -7.54
CA GLY A 128 6.38 -0.94 -7.01
C GLY A 128 6.66 -2.28 -7.69
N GLY A 129 7.92 -2.72 -7.65
CA GLY A 129 8.36 -4.03 -8.19
C GLY A 129 7.84 -5.26 -7.41
N GLY A 130 7.17 -5.05 -6.28
CA GLY A 130 6.59 -6.13 -5.46
C GLY A 130 5.25 -6.67 -5.97
N VAL A 131 4.67 -6.07 -7.03
CA VAL A 131 3.39 -6.53 -7.57
C VAL A 131 3.63 -7.65 -8.57
N ALA A 132 3.15 -8.85 -8.24
CA ALA A 132 3.09 -9.97 -9.18
C ALA A 132 1.91 -9.77 -10.13
N TRP A 133 2.18 -9.71 -11.44
CA TRP A 133 1.19 -9.44 -12.48
C TRP A 133 0.72 -10.73 -13.17
N ILE A 134 -0.59 -10.84 -13.35
CA ILE A 134 -1.25 -11.98 -14.01
C ILE A 134 -2.19 -11.43 -15.08
N ARG A 135 -2.21 -12.09 -16.25
CA ARG A 135 -3.13 -11.76 -17.34
C ARG A 135 -4.59 -11.95 -16.91
N ALA A 136 -5.46 -11.00 -17.26
CA ALA A 136 -6.86 -10.94 -16.82
C ALA A 136 -7.88 -11.14 -17.96
#